data_AF-A0A7G2JWU4-F1
#
_entry.id   AF-A0A7G2JWU4-F1
#
_cell.length_a   1.000
_cell.length_b   1.000
_cell.length_c   1.000
_cell.angle_alpha   90.00
_cell.angle_beta   90.00
_cell.angle_gamma   90.00
#
_symmetry.space_group_name_H-M   'P 1'
#
loop_
_entity.id
_entity.type
_entity.pdbx_description
1 polymer ?
#
loop_
_entity_poly.entity_id
_entity_poly.type
_entity_poly.pdbx_seq_one_letter_code
_entity_poly.pdbx_strand_id
1 'polypeptide(L)'
;MVVNYTPCGHCRQFMNELHGAEKISIHLPHSQNNPLHSYLLDAFGPKDLDIAAHLLAEENHDLIADHQDDLINQAILAANQSHCPYSNSPHGIAILFKNGDVVTGRYAENAAFNPSLPALQTAL
;
A
#
# COMPACT_ATOMS: atom_id res chain seq x y z
N MET A 1 -11.37 -10.37 -0.28
CA MET A 1 -11.82 -9.15 0.44
C MET A 1 -13.33 -9.21 0.66
N VAL A 2 -13.80 -9.04 1.90
CA VAL A 2 -15.23 -9.05 2.25
C VAL A 2 -15.65 -7.63 2.62
N VAL A 3 -16.69 -7.10 1.97
CA VAL A 3 -17.20 -5.74 2.19
C VAL A 3 -18.72 -5.72 2.09
N ASN A 4 -19.38 -4.81 2.81
CA ASN A 4 -20.85 -4.71 2.81
C ASN A 4 -21.41 -4.04 1.55
N TYR A 5 -20.60 -3.24 0.86
CA TYR A 5 -20.98 -2.49 -0.34
C TYR A 5 -19.92 -2.65 -1.43
N THR A 6 -20.35 -2.57 -2.69
CA THR A 6 -19.44 -2.65 -3.84
C THR A 6 -18.35 -1.58 -3.73
N PRO A 7 -17.05 -1.95 -3.85
CA PRO A 7 -15.97 -0.98 -3.72
C PRO A 7 -16.09 0.10 -4.82
N CYS A 8 -15.75 1.33 -4.48
CA CYS A 8 -15.68 2.42 -5.45
C CYS A 8 -14.48 2.24 -6.40
N GLY A 9 -14.41 3.05 -7.46
CA GLY A 9 -13.32 2.99 -8.44
C GLY A 9 -11.94 3.17 -7.81
N HIS A 10 -11.80 4.10 -6.86
CA HIS A 10 -10.55 4.33 -6.13
C HIS A 10 -10.06 3.07 -5.38
N CYS A 11 -10.95 2.37 -4.67
CA CYS A 11 -10.60 1.16 -3.96
C CYS A 11 -10.25 0.01 -4.90
N ARG A 12 -10.97 -0.12 -6.03
CA ARG A 12 -10.65 -1.12 -7.08
C ARG A 12 -9.25 -0.89 -7.64
N GLN A 13 -8.92 0.37 -7.91
CA GLN A 13 -7.61 0.76 -8.41
C GLN A 13 -6.50 0.52 -7.39
N PHE A 14 -6.74 0.82 -6.11
CA PHE A 14 -5.79 0.51 -5.04
C PHE A 14 -5.52 -1.00 -4.95
N MET A 15 -6.57 -1.84 -5.00
CA MET A 15 -6.40 -3.30 -4.98
C MET A 15 -5.62 -3.84 -6.19
N ASN A 16 -5.68 -3.15 -7.33
CA ASN A 16 -4.95 -3.55 -8.55
C ASN A 16 -3.42 -3.39 -8.43
N GLU A 17 -2.95 -2.74 -7.38
CA GLU A 17 -1.52 -2.57 -7.05
C GLU A 17 -0.92 -3.78 -6.34
N LEU A 18 -1.77 -4.56 -5.66
CA LEU A 18 -1.34 -5.58 -4.72
C LEU A 18 -0.66 -6.75 -5.43
N HIS A 19 0.33 -7.33 -4.79
CA HIS A 19 0.89 -8.60 -5.22
C HIS A 19 -0.21 -9.68 -5.27
N GLY A 20 -0.40 -10.30 -6.43
CA GLY A 20 -1.47 -11.28 -6.64
C GLY A 20 -2.86 -10.67 -6.84
N ALA A 21 -2.96 -9.41 -7.29
CA ALA A 21 -4.23 -8.73 -7.57
C ALA A 21 -5.19 -9.56 -8.44
N GLU A 22 -4.66 -10.37 -9.36
CA GLU A 22 -5.42 -11.26 -10.24
C GLU A 22 -6.20 -12.37 -9.50
N LYS A 23 -5.77 -12.70 -8.28
CA LYS A 23 -6.40 -13.72 -7.42
C LYS A 23 -7.39 -13.12 -6.42
N ILE A 24 -7.48 -11.79 -6.32
CA ILE A 24 -8.37 -11.15 -5.36
C ILE A 24 -9.83 -11.41 -5.73
N SER A 25 -10.55 -12.01 -4.78
CA SER A 25 -12.01 -12.18 -4.83
C SER A 25 -12.70 -11.20 -3.90
N ILE A 26 -13.77 -10.57 -4.38
CA ILE A 26 -14.63 -9.62 -3.68
C ILE A 26 -15.92 -10.32 -3.28
N HIS A 27 -16.24 -10.21 -2.00
CA HIS A 27 -17.38 -10.84 -1.36
C HIS A 27 -18.30 -9.76 -0.82
N LEU A 28 -19.56 -9.77 -1.27
CA LEU A 28 -20.65 -8.88 -0.90
C LEU A 28 -21.76 -9.69 -0.23
N PRO A 29 -22.62 -9.07 0.60
CA PRO A 29 -23.71 -9.78 1.27
C PRO A 29 -24.62 -10.59 0.31
N HIS A 30 -24.78 -10.11 -0.92
CA HIS A 30 -25.66 -10.71 -1.93
C HIS A 30 -24.92 -11.43 -3.08
N SER A 31 -23.57 -11.38 -3.11
CA SER A 31 -22.79 -11.94 -4.20
C SER A 31 -21.37 -12.27 -3.74
N GLN A 32 -20.89 -13.48 -4.03
CA GLN A 32 -19.68 -14.03 -3.42
C GLN A 32 -18.67 -14.45 -4.49
N ASN A 33 -17.38 -14.49 -4.15
CA ASN A 33 -16.30 -14.99 -5.00
C ASN A 33 -16.17 -14.28 -6.36
N ASN A 34 -16.48 -12.99 -6.43
CA ASN A 34 -16.35 -12.24 -7.68
C ASN A 34 -14.92 -11.75 -7.85
N PRO A 35 -14.22 -12.07 -8.93
CA PRO A 35 -12.84 -11.63 -9.08
C PRO A 35 -12.76 -10.11 -9.28
N LEU A 36 -11.66 -9.48 -8.83
CA LEU A 36 -11.47 -8.03 -8.93
C LEU A 36 -11.67 -7.50 -10.36
N HIS A 37 -11.19 -8.24 -11.37
CA HIS A 37 -11.31 -7.85 -12.78
C HIS A 37 -12.76 -7.73 -13.27
N SER A 38 -13.73 -8.41 -12.64
CA SER A 38 -15.16 -8.22 -12.97
C SER A 38 -15.68 -6.84 -12.57
N TYR A 39 -14.99 -6.14 -11.67
CA TYR A 39 -15.32 -4.77 -11.26
C TYR A 39 -14.42 -3.70 -11.88
N LEU A 40 -13.31 -4.10 -12.50
CA LEU A 40 -12.32 -3.19 -13.10
C LEU A 40 -11.94 -3.73 -14.49
N LEU A 41 -12.85 -3.54 -15.45
CA LEU A 41 -12.65 -3.96 -16.84
C LEU A 41 -11.59 -3.08 -17.50
N ASP A 42 -10.77 -3.67 -18.36
CA ASP A 42 -9.66 -3.00 -19.05
C ASP A 42 -8.80 -2.15 -18.10
N ALA A 43 -8.48 -2.76 -16.95
CA ALA A 43 -7.80 -2.09 -15.84
C ALA A 43 -6.43 -1.54 -16.25
N PHE A 44 -6.20 -0.28 -15.88
CA PHE A 44 -4.89 0.34 -15.81
C PHE A 44 -4.18 -0.06 -14.51
N GLY A 45 -2.89 -0.34 -14.55
CA GLY A 45 -2.09 -0.72 -13.39
C GLY A 45 -0.59 -0.78 -13.65
N PRO A 46 0.19 -1.41 -12.76
CA PRO A 46 1.66 -1.44 -12.85
C PRO A 46 2.20 -1.93 -14.20
N LYS A 47 1.54 -2.95 -14.78
CA LYS A 47 1.88 -3.53 -16.09
C LYS A 47 1.86 -2.52 -17.23
N ASP A 48 1.00 -1.50 -17.16
CA ASP A 48 0.83 -0.50 -18.22
C ASP A 48 1.93 0.58 -18.16
N LEU A 49 2.71 0.56 -17.07
CA LEU A 49 3.86 1.42 -16.83
C LEU A 49 5.19 0.64 -16.84
N ASP A 50 5.18 -0.62 -17.29
CA ASP A 50 6.32 -1.55 -17.27
C ASP A 50 6.95 -1.74 -15.87
N ILE A 51 6.13 -1.65 -14.80
CA ILE A 51 6.56 -1.85 -13.41
C ILE A 51 6.25 -3.29 -12.99
N ALA A 52 7.30 -4.03 -12.60
CA ALA A 52 7.20 -5.40 -12.07
C ALA A 52 7.02 -5.45 -10.54
N ALA A 53 7.31 -4.35 -9.84
CA ALA A 53 7.10 -4.24 -8.40
C ALA A 53 5.61 -4.18 -8.09
N HIS A 54 5.21 -4.81 -6.99
CA HIS A 54 3.82 -4.83 -6.52
C HIS A 54 3.77 -4.49 -5.04
N LEU A 55 2.72 -3.79 -4.63
CA LEU A 55 2.50 -3.48 -3.23
C LEU A 55 2.39 -4.78 -2.42
N LEU A 56 3.06 -4.81 -1.25
CA LEU A 56 3.24 -5.96 -0.36
C LEU A 56 4.26 -7.01 -0.81
N ALA A 57 4.99 -6.80 -1.90
CA ALA A 57 6.24 -7.55 -2.14
C ALA A 57 7.31 -7.17 -1.09
N GLU A 58 8.33 -8.01 -0.93
CA GLU A 58 9.50 -7.64 -0.13
C GLU A 58 10.27 -6.51 -0.84
N GLU A 59 10.46 -5.39 -0.14
CA GLU A 59 11.21 -4.23 -0.61
C GLU A 59 12.16 -3.75 0.49
N ASN A 60 13.36 -3.33 0.08
CA ASN A 60 14.36 -2.68 0.93
C ASN A 60 15.06 -1.57 0.13
N HIS A 61 15.01 -0.33 0.63
CA HIS A 61 15.64 0.84 0.00
C HIS A 61 17.04 1.16 0.53
N ASP A 62 17.64 0.27 1.32
CA ASP A 62 19.00 0.38 1.85
C ASP A 62 19.27 1.68 2.65
N LEU A 63 18.24 2.29 3.23
CA LEU A 63 18.36 3.42 4.16
C LEU A 63 18.95 2.93 5.48
N ILE A 64 19.82 3.75 6.08
CA ILE A 64 20.53 3.40 7.31
C ILE A 64 19.81 4.01 8.51
N ALA A 65 19.33 3.16 9.43
CA ALA A 65 18.77 3.58 10.71
C ALA A 65 19.87 3.66 11.78
N ASP A 66 20.57 4.79 11.82
CA ASP A 66 21.65 5.09 12.78
C ASP A 66 21.45 6.48 13.42
N HIS A 67 20.22 6.76 13.84
CA HIS A 67 19.88 7.96 14.57
C HIS A 67 19.92 7.69 16.09
N GLN A 68 20.22 8.72 16.89
CA GLN A 68 20.24 8.61 18.37
C GLN A 68 18.84 8.40 18.98
N ASP A 69 17.79 8.73 18.22
CA ASP A 69 16.39 8.61 18.63
C ASP A 69 15.78 7.38 17.95
N ASP A 70 15.34 6.43 18.77
CA ASP A 70 14.71 5.19 18.31
C ASP A 70 13.43 5.43 17.50
N LEU A 71 12.66 6.50 17.80
CA LEU A 71 11.45 6.81 17.04
C LEU A 71 11.78 7.19 15.59
N ILE A 72 12.90 7.89 15.37
CA ILE A 72 13.40 8.21 14.04
C ILE A 72 13.87 6.94 13.34
N ASN A 73 14.58 6.05 14.04
CA ASN A 73 14.98 4.76 13.48
C ASN A 73 13.77 3.92 13.03
N GLN A 74 12.68 3.90 13.81
CA GLN A 74 11.44 3.22 13.42
C GLN A 74 10.83 3.82 12.14
N ALA A 75 10.84 5.15 11.98
CA ALA A 75 10.36 5.80 10.75
C ALA A 75 11.25 5.48 9.54
N ILE A 76 12.58 5.42 9.71
CA ILE A 76 13.53 5.03 8.65
C ILE A 76 13.30 3.57 8.24
N LEU A 77 13.14 2.66 9.21
CA LEU A 77 12.85 1.26 8.96
C LEU A 77 11.51 1.08 8.22
N ALA A 78 10.50 1.90 8.52
CA ALA A 78 9.25 1.91 7.77
C ALA A 78 9.42 2.44 6.34
N ALA A 79 10.19 3.53 6.16
CA ALA A 79 10.52 4.08 4.85
C ALA A 79 11.26 3.07 3.97
N ASN A 80 12.16 2.28 4.57
CA ASN A 80 12.90 1.21 3.90
C ASN A 80 12.03 0.16 3.23
N GLN A 81 10.80 -0.03 3.71
CA GLN A 81 9.88 -1.01 3.16
C GLN A 81 8.73 -0.37 2.38
N SER A 82 8.78 0.94 2.13
CA SER A 82 7.74 1.65 1.37
C SER A 82 7.68 1.16 -0.08
N HIS A 83 6.48 1.20 -0.67
CA HIS A 83 6.30 0.88 -2.08
C HIS A 83 6.22 2.19 -2.86
N CYS A 84 7.28 2.56 -3.58
CA CYS A 84 7.34 3.83 -4.32
C CYS A 84 8.04 3.73 -5.69
N PRO A 85 7.65 2.78 -6.57
CA PRO A 85 8.35 2.57 -7.84
C PRO A 85 8.12 3.70 -8.86
N TYR A 86 7.17 4.61 -8.62
CA TYR A 86 6.82 5.66 -9.57
C TYR A 86 7.56 6.96 -9.29
N SER A 87 7.58 7.39 -8.03
CA SER A 87 8.28 8.62 -7.62
C SER A 87 9.70 8.40 -7.11
N ASN A 88 10.08 7.16 -6.76
CA ASN A 88 11.34 6.83 -6.09
C ASN A 88 11.58 7.68 -4.83
N SER A 89 10.51 7.97 -4.07
CA SER A 89 10.55 8.83 -2.88
C SER A 89 10.19 8.03 -1.62
N PRO A 90 11.10 7.20 -1.10
CA PRO A 90 10.82 6.34 0.06
C PRO A 90 10.60 7.20 1.30
N HIS A 91 9.49 6.96 1.99
CA HIS A 91 9.19 7.64 3.23
C HIS A 91 8.29 6.82 4.16
N GLY A 92 8.45 7.07 5.46
CA GLY A 92 7.80 6.37 6.55
C GLY A 92 7.52 7.31 7.70
N ILE A 93 6.58 6.93 8.55
CA ILE A 93 6.17 7.68 9.74
C ILE A 93 6.16 6.71 10.92
N ALA A 94 6.56 7.20 12.10
CA ALA A 94 6.39 6.53 13.37
C ALA A 94 5.65 7.46 14.35
N ILE A 95 4.64 6.93 15.03
CA ILE A 95 3.81 7.64 16.00
C ILE A 95 4.00 7.01 17.37
N LEU A 96 4.54 7.78 18.32
CA LEU A 96 4.66 7.38 19.72
C LEU A 96 3.40 7.80 20.49
N PHE A 97 2.71 6.84 21.08
CA PHE A 97 1.55 7.06 21.93
C PHE A 97 1.95 7.33 23.38
N LYS A 98 1.03 7.95 24.15
CA LYS A 98 1.27 8.28 25.57
C LYS A 98 1.51 7.07 26.47
N ASN A 99 1.05 5.89 26.05
CA ASN A 99 1.28 4.63 26.75
C ASN A 99 2.64 3.97 26.40
N GLY A 100 3.42 4.58 25.51
CA GLY A 100 4.72 4.07 25.07
C GLY A 100 4.68 3.22 23.80
N ASP A 101 3.49 2.90 23.27
CA ASP A 101 3.37 2.12 22.03
C ASP A 101 3.83 2.96 20.82
N VAL A 102 4.47 2.30 19.86
CA VAL A 102 4.85 2.91 18.58
C VAL A 102 4.10 2.22 17.47
N VAL A 103 3.42 3.00 16.63
CA VAL A 103 2.83 2.54 15.37
C VAL A 103 3.58 3.17 14.22
N THR A 104 3.95 2.36 13.23
CA THR A 104 4.64 2.82 12.03
C THR A 104 3.77 2.68 10.80
N GLY A 105 3.91 3.63 9.88
CA GLY A 105 3.32 3.60 8.57
C GLY A 105 4.38 3.81 7.49
N ARG A 106 4.13 3.27 6.31
CA ARG A 106 5.02 3.35 5.15
C ARG A 106 4.23 3.78 3.93
N TYR A 107 4.88 4.53 3.06
CA TYR A 107 4.25 4.96 1.82
C TYR A 107 3.88 3.77 0.94
N ALA A 108 2.70 3.84 0.32
CA ALA A 108 2.22 2.87 -0.64
C ALA A 108 1.69 3.60 -1.88
N GLU A 109 2.53 3.72 -2.90
CA GLU A 109 2.13 4.30 -4.17
C GLU A 109 1.12 3.42 -4.92
N ASN A 110 0.49 4.05 -5.90
CA ASN A 110 -0.37 3.37 -6.84
C ASN A 110 -0.08 3.85 -8.27
N ALA A 111 -0.18 2.96 -9.24
CA ALA A 111 0.02 3.28 -10.66
C ALA A 111 -0.82 4.48 -11.13
N ALA A 112 -2.05 4.62 -10.61
CA ALA A 112 -2.94 5.72 -10.95
C ALA A 112 -2.71 6.99 -10.11
N PHE A 113 -1.62 7.07 -9.36
CA PHE A 113 -1.15 8.15 -8.50
C PHE A 113 -2.11 8.58 -7.38
N ASN A 114 -3.31 9.05 -7.69
CA ASN A 114 -4.29 9.52 -6.72
C ASN A 114 -4.71 8.47 -5.67
N PRO A 115 -4.73 7.15 -5.97
CA PRO A 115 -4.97 6.13 -4.96
C PRO A 115 -3.78 5.80 -4.05
N SER A 116 -2.64 6.45 -4.21
CA SER A 116 -1.50 6.28 -3.31
C SER A 116 -1.90 6.61 -1.88
N LEU A 117 -1.45 5.80 -0.94
CA LEU A 117 -1.75 5.93 0.48
C LEU A 117 -0.51 6.50 1.20
N PRO A 118 -0.54 7.75 1.68
CA PRO A 118 0.62 8.35 2.31
C PRO A 118 0.96 7.66 3.65
N ALA A 119 2.24 7.71 4.04
CA ALA A 119 2.74 7.01 5.22
C ALA A 119 1.96 7.37 6.51
N LEU A 120 1.48 8.61 6.63
CA LEU A 120 0.68 9.04 7.77
C LEU A 120 -0.62 8.24 7.88
N GLN A 121 -1.36 8.11 6.77
CA GLN A 121 -2.61 7.36 6.72
C GLN A 121 -2.41 5.88 7.02
N THR A 122 -1.24 5.31 6.71
CA THR A 122 -0.94 3.91 7.07
C THR A 122 -0.53 3.73 8.53
N ALA A 123 -0.13 4.80 9.22
CA ALA A 123 0.23 4.77 10.64
C ALA A 123 -0.96 5.06 11.58
N LEU A 124 -2.02 5.71 11.07
CA LEU A 124 -3.24 6.06 11.80
C LEU A 124 -4.24 4.91 11.82
#